data_AF-A0AAD9R3D7-F1
#
_entry.id   AF-A0AAD9R3D7-F1
#
_cell.length_a   1.000
_cell.length_b   1.000
_cell.length_c   1.000
_cell.angle_alpha   90.00
_cell.angle_beta   90.00
_cell.angle_gamma   90.00
#
_symmetry.space_group_name_H-M   'P 1'
#
loop_
_entity.id
_entity.type
_entity.pdbx_description
1 polymer ?
#
loop_
_entity_poly.entity_id
_entity_poly.type
_entity_poly.pdbx_seq_one_letter_code
_entity_poly.pdbx_strand_id
1 'polypeptide(L)' 'MQDSNTENLVFKTEALVSFISRFVTLTPGDLVITGTPPGVGCFRKPPLYLKRGDVVECEIDEIGCISNTVQ' A
#
# COMPACT_ATOMS: atom_id res chain seq x y z
N MET A 1 7.32 -8.43 6.91
CA MET A 1 8.12 -7.23 6.51
C MET A 1 7.42 -5.96 6.97
N GLN A 2 6.13 -5.85 6.68
CA GLN A 2 5.24 -4.79 7.12
C GLN A 2 4.04 -5.45 7.79
N ASP A 3 3.53 -4.83 8.85
CA ASP A 3 2.36 -5.28 9.62
C ASP A 3 1.81 -4.06 10.39
N SER A 4 0.55 -3.69 10.13
CA SER A 4 -0.10 -2.52 10.73
C SER A 4 -1.61 -2.56 10.45
N ASN A 5 -2.36 -1.67 11.09
CA ASN A 5 -3.79 -1.49 10.89
C ASN A 5 -4.10 -0.21 10.08
N THR A 6 -5.17 -0.23 9.27
CA THR A 6 -5.65 0.93 8.50
C THR A 6 -6.15 2.08 9.39
N GLU A 7 -6.44 1.82 10.66
CA GLU A 7 -6.65 2.83 11.69
C GLU A 7 -5.46 3.78 11.87
N ASN A 8 -4.25 3.33 11.52
CA ASN A 8 -3.03 4.15 11.61
C ASN A 8 -2.80 5.04 10.37
N LEU A 9 -3.70 5.06 9.39
CA LEU A 9 -3.64 6.02 8.29
C LEU A 9 -3.67 7.46 8.83
N VAL A 10 -2.66 8.25 8.46
CA VAL A 10 -2.57 9.68 8.82
C VAL A 10 -3.76 10.46 8.24
N PHE A 11 -4.15 10.13 7.01
CA PHE A 11 -5.35 10.65 6.35
C PHE A 11 -6.29 9.49 6.06
N LYS A 12 -7.52 9.55 6.58
CA LYS A 12 -8.55 8.53 6.35
C LYS A 12 -9.04 8.55 4.90
N THR A 13 -9.66 7.46 4.46
CA THR A 13 -10.10 7.26 3.07
C THR A 13 -10.99 8.40 2.58
N GLU A 14 -11.94 8.87 3.40
CA GLU A 14 -12.82 9.98 3.09
C GLU A 14 -12.07 11.32 2.90
N ALA A 15 -11.01 11.55 3.69
CA ALA A 15 -10.17 12.74 3.57
C ALA A 15 -9.33 12.70 2.30
N LEU A 16 -8.82 11.52 1.93
CA LEU A 16 -8.07 11.32 0.67
C LEU A 16 -8.97 11.58 -0.55
N VAL A 17 -10.17 10.98 -0.59
CA VAL A 17 -11.14 11.18 -1.68
C VAL A 17 -11.51 12.65 -1.80
N SER A 18 -11.85 13.31 -0.68
CA SER A 18 -12.19 14.74 -0.66
C SER A 18 -11.03 15.63 -1.10
N PHE A 19 -9.80 15.32 -0.70
CA PHE A 19 -8.63 16.09 -1.08
C PHE A 19 -8.36 15.97 -2.58
N ILE A 20 -8.35 14.76 -3.13
CA ILE A 20 -8.06 14.50 -4.55
C ILE A 20 -9.13 15.14 -5.45
N SER A 21 -10.40 15.06 -5.06
CA SER A 21 -11.53 15.57 -5.85
C SER A 21 -11.53 17.10 -6.01
N ARG A 22 -10.68 17.83 -5.27
CA ARG A 22 -10.49 19.28 -5.46
C ARG A 22 -9.62 19.62 -6.67
N PHE A 23 -8.84 18.66 -7.16
CA PHE A 23 -7.85 18.87 -8.22
C PHE A 23 -8.21 18.13 -9.50
N VAL A 24 -8.85 16.96 -9.40
CA VAL A 24 -9.27 16.14 -10.53
C VAL A 24 -10.69 15.64 -10.33
N THR A 25 -11.40 15.38 -11.43
CA THR A 25 -12.69 14.68 -11.35
C THR A 25 -12.42 13.19 -11.18
N LEU A 26 -12.91 12.62 -10.08
CA LEU A 26 -12.91 11.17 -9.87
C LEU A 26 -14.08 10.54 -10.64
N THR A 27 -13.82 9.42 -11.30
CA THR A 27 -14.78 8.68 -12.11
C THR A 27 -15.00 7.27 -11.54
N PRO A 28 -16.17 6.65 -11.77
CA PRO A 28 -16.41 5.28 -11.34
C PRO A 28 -15.37 4.33 -11.92
N GLY A 29 -14.69 3.58 -11.05
CA GLY A 29 -13.61 2.66 -11.42
C GLY A 29 -12.20 3.20 -11.13
N ASP A 30 -12.06 4.47 -10.75
CA ASP A 30 -10.77 5.02 -10.31
C ASP A 30 -10.27 4.33 -9.03
N LEU A 31 -8.97 4.06 -8.98
CA LEU A 31 -8.30 3.43 -7.84
C LEU A 31 -7.41 4.44 -7.11
N VAL A 32 -7.61 4.56 -5.80
CA VAL A 32 -6.75 5.36 -4.91
C VAL A 32 -5.93 4.42 -4.05
N ILE A 33 -4.61 4.43 -4.23
CA ILE A 33 -3.68 3.66 -3.40
C ILE A 33 -3.29 4.50 -2.19
N THR A 34 -3.77 4.11 -1.00
CA THR A 34 -3.78 4.94 0.22
C THR A 34 -2.45 5.01 0.97
N GLY A 35 -1.39 4.39 0.44
CA GLY A 35 -0.05 4.36 1.05
C GLY A 35 0.32 3.00 1.63
N THR A 36 1.42 2.96 2.39
CA THR A 36 1.99 1.73 2.96
C THR A 36 2.49 1.99 4.39
N PRO A 37 2.37 1.03 5.32
CA PRO A 37 2.88 1.18 6.68
C PRO A 37 4.42 1.08 6.76
N PRO A 38 5.03 1.33 7.94
CA PRO A 38 6.46 1.15 8.14
C PRO A 38 6.94 -0.27 7.80
N GLY A 39 8.20 -0.40 7.35
CA GLY A 39 8.84 -1.70 7.06
C GLY A 39 9.26 -1.90 5.60
N VAL A 40 9.08 -0.90 4.73
CA VAL A 40 9.61 -0.92 3.35
C VAL A 40 11.13 -1.13 3.40
N GLY A 41 11.61 -2.06 2.58
CA GLY A 41 12.99 -2.56 2.63
C GLY A 41 14.07 -1.49 2.45
N CYS A 42 13.81 -0.42 1.70
CA CYS A 42 14.75 0.69 1.49
C CYS A 42 15.10 1.45 2.78
N PHE A 43 14.22 1.46 3.78
CA PHE A 43 14.43 2.13 5.06
C PHE A 43 15.04 1.21 6.14
N ARG A 44 15.29 -0.06 5.82
CA ARG A 44 15.99 -0.98 6.73
C ARG A 44 17.48 -0.64 6.83
N LYS A 45 18.11 -1.14 7.89
CA LYS A 45 19.56 -1.03 8.12
C LYS A 45 20.13 -2.44 8.37
N PRO A 46 20.77 -3.09 7.39
CA PRO A 46 21.01 -2.63 6.02
C PRO A 46 19.74 -2.58 5.15
N PRO A 47 19.70 -1.77 4.07
CA PRO A 47 18.60 -1.79 3.11
C PRO A 47 18.42 -3.17 2.48
N LEU A 48 17.16 -3.54 2.24
CA LEU A 48 16.79 -4.79 1.59
C LEU A 48 15.96 -4.47 0.34
N TYR A 49 16.42 -4.93 -0.82
CA TYR A 49 15.72 -4.79 -2.09
C TYR A 49 15.37 -6.17 -2.63
N LEU A 50 14.28 -6.23 -3.39
CA LEU A 50 13.83 -7.44 -4.05
C LEU A 50 14.85 -7.93 -5.07
N LYS A 51 14.94 -9.25 -5.19
CA LYS A 51 15.77 -9.97 -6.17
C LYS A 51 14.90 -10.93 -6.97
N ARG A 52 15.42 -11.33 -8.13
CA ARG A 52 14.79 -12.36 -8.96
C ARG A 52 14.52 -13.62 -8.15
N GLY A 53 13.30 -14.14 -8.24
CA GLY A 53 12.82 -15.30 -7.50
C GLY A 53 12.19 -15.00 -6.14
N ASP A 54 12.33 -13.77 -5.61
CA ASP A 54 11.65 -13.39 -4.38
C ASP A 54 10.13 -13.41 -4.59
N VAL A 55 9.39 -13.87 -3.58
CA VAL A 55 7.93 -13.81 -3.54
C VAL A 55 7.50 -12.71 -2.58
N VAL A 56 6.62 -11.82 -3.04
CA VAL A 56 6.02 -10.75 -2.25
C VAL A 56 4.55 -11.07 -2.04
N GLU A 57 4.15 -11.13 -0.77
CA GLU A 57 2.76 -11.31 -0.35
C GLU A 57 2.26 -10.06 0.34
N CYS A 58 1.10 -9.58 -0.10
CA CYS A 58 0.39 -8.45 0.48
C CYS A 58 -1.02 -8.91 0.86
N GLU A 59 -1.33 -8.85 2.15
CA GLU A 59 -2.62 -9.29 2.69
C GLU A 59 -3.29 -8.15 3.44
N ILE A 60 -4.61 -8.09 3.33
CA ILE A 60 -5.47 -7.28 4.19
C ILE A 60 -6.53 -8.21 4.77
N ASP A 61 -6.65 -8.19 6.10
CA ASP A 61 -7.65 -8.96 6.84
C ASP A 61 -9.04 -8.75 6.23
N GLU A 62 -9.79 -9.85 6.11
CA GLU A 62 -11.15 -9.90 5.55
C GLU A 62 -11.30 -9.57 4.05
N ILE A 63 -10.22 -9.16 3.36
CA ILE A 63 -10.23 -8.90 1.90
C ILE A 63 -9.52 -10.03 1.15
N GLY A 64 -8.32 -10.39 1.59
CA GLY A 64 -7.53 -11.47 0.99
C GLY A 64 -6.07 -11.10 0.73
N CYS A 65 -5.36 -12.02 0.08
CA CYS A 65 -3.92 -11.93 -0.17
C CYS A 65 -3.62 -11.97 -1.68
N ILE A 66 -2.69 -11.11 -2.11
CA ILE A 66 -2.05 -11.19 -3.43
C ILE A 66 -0.61 -11.65 -3.25
N SER A 67 -0.17 -12.57 -4.11
CA SER A 67 1.19 -13.14 -4.10
C SER A 67 1.83 -13.00 -5.48
N ASN A 68 3.00 -12.38 -5.54
CA ASN A 68 3.70 -12.10 -6.79
C ASN A 68 5.19 -12.49 -6.71
N THR A 69 5.67 -13.25 -7.69
CA THR A 69 7.09 -13.63 -7.82
C THR A 69 7.83 -12.64 -8.73
N VAL A 70 8.95 -12.11 -8.25
CA VAL A 70 9.85 -11.23 -9.00
C VAL A 70 10.56 -12.02 -10.10
N GLN A 71 10.39 -11.60 -11.35
CA GLN A 71 10.90 -12.31 -12.55
C GLN A 71 12.25 -11.78 -13.05
#